data_AF-X1FMT3-F1
#
_entry.id   AF-X1FMT3-F1
#
_cell.length_a   1.000
_cell.length_b   1.000
_cell.length_c   1.000
_cell.angle_alpha   90.00
_cell.angle_beta   90.00
_cell.angle_gamma   90.00
#
_symmetry.space_group_name_H-M   'P 1'
#
loop_
_entity.id
_entity.type
_entity.pdbx_description
1 polymer ?
#
loop_
_entity_poly.entity_id
_entity_poly.type
_entity_poly.pdbx_seq_one_letter_code
_entity_poly.pdbx_strand_id
1 'polypeptide(L)' 'MFVEYFYYLKERLPVSITEYMALIESLNKGLIHNMVEFYYISRSLLCKNEHHFDIYDISFANFFKNAV' A
#
# COMPACT_ATOMS: atom_id res chain seq x y z
N MET A 1 10.43 4.94 4.99
CA MET A 1 9.55 3.75 4.86
C MET A 1 8.21 4.04 4.17
N PHE A 2 7.19 4.62 4.80
CA PHE A 2 5.85 4.75 4.17
C PHE A 2 5.75 5.78 3.04
N VAL A 3 6.51 6.88 3.15
CA VAL A 3 6.61 7.88 2.06
C VAL A 3 7.31 7.28 0.84
N GLU A 4 8.39 6.51 1.05
CA GLU A 4 9.09 5.80 -0.03
C GLU A 4 8.19 4.75 -0.67
N TYR A 5 7.42 4.01 0.12
CA TYR A 5 6.42 3.07 -0.38
C TYR A 5 5.36 3.76 -1.25
N PHE A 6 4.87 4.93 -0.84
CA PHE A 6 3.93 5.71 -1.64
C PHE A 6 4.52 6.13 -2.99
N TYR A 7 5.73 6.69 -3.00
CA TYR A 7 6.37 7.09 -4.26
C TYR A 7 6.70 5.87 -5.13
N TYR A 8 7.14 4.77 -4.54
CA TYR A 8 7.35 3.51 -5.24
C TYR A 8 6.08 3.01 -5.93
N LEU A 9 4.93 3.06 -5.27
CA LEU A 9 3.65 2.69 -5.91
C LEU A 9 3.20 3.74 -6.93
N LYS A 10 3.42 5.03 -6.69
CA LYS A 10 3.02 6.13 -7.59
C LYS A 10 3.67 6.06 -8.97
N GLU A 11 4.85 5.47 -9.08
CA GLU A 11 5.49 5.21 -10.37
C GLU A 11 4.80 4.10 -11.19
N ARG A 12 4.01 3.24 -10.54
CA ARG A 12 3.48 1.99 -11.13
C ARG A 12 1.95 1.97 -11.17
N LEU A 13 1.31 2.73 -10.29
CA LEU A 13 -0.12 2.74 -10.04
C LEU A 13 -0.63 4.18 -9.93
N PRO A 14 -1.88 4.45 -10.33
CA PRO A 14 -2.49 5.78 -10.21
C PRO A 14 -2.94 6.08 -8.77
N VAL A 15 -2.01 6.01 -7.81
CA VAL A 15 -2.27 6.35 -6.40
C VAL A 15 -2.30 7.87 -6.21
N SER A 16 -3.21 8.29 -5.36
CA SER A 16 -3.44 9.67 -4.96
C SER A 16 -2.97 9.92 -3.53
N ILE A 17 -2.70 11.19 -3.22
CA ILE A 17 -2.34 11.62 -1.86
C ILE A 17 -3.49 11.31 -0.90
N THR A 18 -4.75 11.43 -1.33
CA THR A 18 -5.92 11.15 -0.48
C THR A 18 -5.94 9.69 0.00
N GLU A 19 -5.68 8.73 -0.89
CA GLU A 19 -5.64 7.31 -0.51
C GLU A 19 -4.45 7.01 0.41
N TYR A 20 -3.31 7.64 0.15
CA TYR A 20 -2.15 7.54 1.04
C TYR A 20 -2.45 8.09 2.43
N MET A 21 -3.11 9.25 2.53
CA MET A 21 -3.50 9.82 3.83
C MET A 21 -4.46 8.91 4.58
N ALA A 22 -5.39 8.24 3.89
CA ALA A 22 -6.27 7.24 4.50
C ALA A 22 -5.49 6.03 5.06
N LEU A 23 -4.45 5.57 4.35
CA LEU A 23 -3.59 4.50 4.85
C LEU A 23 -2.83 4.94 6.11
N ILE A 24 -2.26 6.14 6.12
CA ILE A 24 -1.58 6.69 7.30
C ILE A 24 -2.54 6.87 8.49
N GLU A 25 -3.77 7.31 8.23
CA GLU A 25 -4.80 7.42 9.26
C GLU A 25 -5.14 6.05 9.87
N SER A 26 -5.26 5.00 9.05
CA SER A 26 -5.54 3.64 9.53
C SER A 26 -4.42 3.08 10.42
N LEU A 27 -3.16 3.37 10.08
CA LEU A 27 -2.01 3.04 10.91
C LEU A 27 -2.03 3.81 12.24
N ASN A 28 -2.28 5.12 12.20
CA ASN A 28 -2.34 5.96 13.40
C ASN A 28 -3.47 5.55 14.36
N LYS A 29 -4.59 5.05 13.82
CA LYS A 29 -5.71 4.52 14.61
C LYS A 29 -5.47 3.10 15.14
N GLY A 30 -4.34 2.47 14.81
CA GLY A 30 -4.05 1.10 15.21
C GLY A 30 -4.98 0.06 14.58
N LEU A 31 -5.50 0.33 13.37
CA LEU A 31 -6.42 -0.60 12.68
C LEU A 31 -5.69 -1.74 11.96
N ILE A 32 -4.36 -1.71 11.95
CA ILE A 32 -3.49 -2.65 11.25
C ILE A 32 -2.54 -3.27 12.28
N HIS A 33 -2.68 -4.58 12.52
CA HIS A 33 -1.94 -5.27 13.58
C HIS A 33 -0.80 -6.15 13.06
N ASN A 34 -0.82 -6.49 11.77
CA ASN A 34 0.17 -7.36 11.16
C ASN A 34 0.35 -7.05 9.67
N MET A 35 1.37 -7.67 9.06
CA MET A 35 1.73 -7.44 7.66
C MET A 35 0.65 -7.89 6.66
N VAL A 36 -0.12 -8.92 7.02
CA VAL A 36 -1.22 -9.43 6.18
C VAL A 36 -2.38 -8.43 6.15
N GLU A 37 -2.77 -7.90 7.30
CA GLU A 37 -3.74 -6.81 7.41
C GLU A 37 -3.26 -5.56 6.68
N PHE A 38 -1.98 -5.22 6.82
CA PHE A 38 -1.38 -4.10 6.10
C PHE A 38 -1.57 -4.28 4.60
N TYR A 39 -1.16 -5.41 4.05
CA TYR A 39 -1.31 -5.74 2.62
C TYR A 39 -2.76 -5.55 2.13
N TYR A 40 -3.74 -6.14 2.80
CA TYR A 40 -5.13 -6.07 2.36
C TYR A 40 -5.71 -4.66 2.47
N ILE A 41 -5.44 -3.94 3.55
CA ILE A 41 -5.94 -2.58 3.75
C ILE A 41 -5.24 -1.63 2.78
N SER A 42 -3.93 -1.73 2.61
CA SER A 42 -3.21 -0.90 1.66
C SER A 42 -3.62 -1.19 0.21
N ARG A 43 -3.89 -2.43 -0.18
CA ARG A 43 -4.43 -2.74 -1.51
C ARG A 43 -5.81 -2.15 -1.71
N SER A 44 -6.69 -2.29 -0.72
CA SER A 44 -8.07 -1.78 -0.78
C SER A 44 -8.11 -0.25 -0.87
N LEU A 45 -7.17 0.44 -0.22
CA LEU A 45 -7.07 1.90 -0.26
C LEU A 45 -6.36 2.42 -1.51
N LEU A 46 -5.29 1.77 -1.95
CA LEU A 46 -4.40 2.27 -3.00
C LEU A 46 -4.72 1.71 -4.40
N CYS A 47 -5.57 0.69 -4.51
CA CYS A 47 -5.99 0.12 -5.79
C CYS A 47 -7.52 0.16 -5.96
N LYS A 48 -8.02 1.16 -6.69
CA LYS A 48 -9.46 1.30 -6.99
C LYS A 48 -9.96 0.46 -8.15
N ASN A 49 -9.08 -0.16 -8.92
CA ASN A 49 -9.43 -0.95 -10.10
C ASN A 49 -8.73 -2.31 -10.02
N GLU A 50 -9.49 -3.40 -10.21
CA GLU A 50 -8.97 -4.77 -10.19
C GLU A 50 -7.86 -5.02 -11.23
N HIS A 51 -7.83 -4.29 -12.34
CA HIS A 51 -6.80 -4.43 -13.38
C HIS A 51 -5.39 -4.09 -12.86
N HIS A 52 -5.30 -3.40 -11.72
CA HIS A 52 -4.05 -3.04 -11.07
C HIS A 52 -3.60 -4.02 -9.99
N PHE A 53 -4.38 -5.06 -9.68
CA PHE A 53 -4.07 -5.98 -8.58
C PHE A 53 -2.76 -6.70 -8.79
N ASP A 54 -2.49 -7.22 -9.98
CA ASP A 54 -1.23 -7.92 -10.27
C ASP A 54 -0.01 -7.01 -10.10
N ILE A 55 -0.11 -5.76 -10.59
CA ILE A 55 0.96 -4.76 -10.47
C ILE A 55 1.20 -4.45 -8.99
N TYR A 56 0.13 -4.29 -8.21
CA TYR A 56 0.21 -4.05 -6.79
C TYR A 56 0.86 -5.21 -6.03
N ASP A 57 0.42 -6.44 -6.29
CA ASP A 57 0.87 -7.63 -5.58
C ASP A 57 2.38 -7.86 -5.80
N ILE A 58 2.85 -7.72 -7.04
CA ILE A 58 4.27 -7.78 -7.38
C ILE A 58 5.04 -6.63 -6.72
N SER A 59 4.50 -5.41 -6.77
CA SER A 59 5.13 -4.22 -6.18
C SER A 59 5.28 -4.38 -4.67
N PHE A 60 4.24 -4.84 -3.98
CA PHE A 60 4.25 -5.09 -2.55
C PHE A 60 5.31 -6.12 -2.18
N ALA A 61 5.29 -7.28 -2.86
CA ALA A 61 6.26 -8.35 -2.60
C ALA A 61 7.70 -7.88 -2.83
N ASN A 62 7.96 -7.09 -3.88
CA ASN A 62 9.28 -6.55 -4.17
C ASN A 62 9.75 -5.53 -3.15
N PHE A 63 8.87 -4.60 -2.74
CA PHE A 63 9.21 -3.55 -1.78
C PHE A 63 9.54 -4.13 -0.40
N PHE A 64 8.76 -5.12 0.06
CA PHE A 64 8.90 -5.72 1.38
C PHE A 64 9.72 -7.01 1.41
N LYS A 65 10.37 -7.40 0.31
CA LYS A 65 11.16 -8.65 0.20
C LYS A 65 12.24 -8.80 1.28
N ASN A 66 12.79 -7.69 1.76
CA ASN A 66 13.84 -7.65 2.78
C ASN A 66 13.37 -6.99 4.09
N ALA A 67 12.05 -6.84 4.28
CA ALA A 67 11.51 -6.39 5.55
C ALA A 67 11.67 -7.53 6.56
N VAL A 68 12.65 -7.40 7.44
CA VAL A 68 12.94 -8.31 8.57
C VAL A 68 12.22 -7.81 9.81
#